data_AF-A0A0E3JZQ2-F1
#
_entry.id   AF-A0A0E3JZQ2-F1
#
_cell.length_a   1.000
_cell.length_b   1.000
_cell.length_c   1.000
_cell.angle_alpha   90.00
_cell.angle_beta   90.00
_cell.angle_gamma   90.00
#
_symmetry.space_group_name_H-M   'P 1'
#
loop_
_entity.id
_entity.type
_entity.pdbx_description
1 polymer ?
#
loop_
_entity_poly.entity_id
_entity_poly.type
_entity_poly.pdbx_seq_one_letter_code
_entity_poly.pdbx_strand_id
1 'polypeptide(L)' 'MKVEKAIKPQQPDIHKKSNQQNNGKKHRREQQEHLSFSDVMELMKHSSYKRHKGAIKQIK' A
#
# COMPACT_ATOMS: atom_id res chain seq x y z
N MET A 1 16.39 4.02 28.71
CA MET A 1 15.47 5.18 28.63
C MET A 1 15.01 5.34 27.19
N LYS A 2 13.70 5.38 26.90
CA LYS A 2 13.22 5.64 25.52
C LYS A 2 13.39 7.12 25.20
N VAL A 3 14.13 7.43 24.12
CA VAL A 3 14.47 8.81 23.71
C VAL A 3 13.22 9.69 23.53
N GLU A 4 12.12 9.10 23.07
CA GLU A 4 10.81 9.79 22.95
C GLU A 4 10.29 10.39 24.26
N LYS A 5 10.50 9.71 25.40
CA LYS A 5 10.04 10.18 26.72
C LYS A 5 10.87 11.37 27.22
N ALA A 6 12.11 11.51 26.75
CA ALA A 6 13.00 12.61 27.13
C ALA A 6 12.75 13.87 26.29
N ILE A 7 12.43 13.71 25.00
CA ILE A 7 12.18 14.84 24.09
C ILE A 7 10.80 15.48 24.35
N LYS A 8 9.82 14.71 24.81
CA LYS A 8 8.45 15.17 25.08
C LYS A 8 8.35 16.36 26.07
N PRO A 9 9.03 16.36 27.24
CA PRO A 9 9.03 17.50 28.15
C PRO A 9 9.95 18.66 27.69
N GLN A 10 10.98 18.37 26.90
CA GLN A 10 11.98 19.36 26.48
C GLN A 10 11.52 20.18 25.27
N GLN A 11 10.82 19.56 24.32
CA GLN A 11 10.37 20.20 23.08
C GLN A 11 8.99 19.68 22.64
N PRO A 12 7.91 20.13 23.32
CA PRO A 12 6.55 19.65 23.07
C PRO A 12 6.06 19.99 21.64
N ASP A 13 6.46 21.13 21.09
CA ASP A 13 6.05 21.57 19.75
C ASP A 13 6.63 20.70 18.63
N ILE A 14 7.88 20.27 18.75
CA ILE A 14 8.54 19.40 17.75
C ILE A 14 7.89 18.01 17.76
N HIS A 15 7.61 17.48 18.95
CA HIS A 15 6.89 16.21 19.10
C HIS A 15 5.48 16.27 18.48
N LYS A 16 4.76 17.39 18.68
CA LYS A 16 3.42 17.58 18.09
C LYS A 16 3.45 17.63 16.55
N LYS A 17 4.42 18.35 15.99
CA LYS A 17 4.62 18.46 14.52
C LYS A 17 5.00 17.11 13.88
N SER A 18 5.86 16.32 14.54
CA SER A 18 6.27 15.00 14.05
C SER A 18 5.10 14.02 13.96
N ASN A 19 4.23 13.96 15.00
CA ASN A 19 3.06 13.08 14.97
C ASN A 19 2.03 13.48 13.89
N GLN A 20 1.84 14.78 13.65
CA GLN A 20 0.94 15.26 12.59
C GLN A 20 1.40 14.84 11.19
N GLN A 21 2.71 14.89 10.91
CA GLN A 21 3.26 14.47 9.61
C GLN A 21 3.14 12.97 9.34
N ASN A 22 3.17 12.14 10.40
CA ASN A 22 3.05 10.69 10.27
C ASN A 22 1.61 10.23 9.99
N ASN A 23 0.60 10.96 10.46
CA ASN A 23 -0.80 10.61 10.23
C ASN A 23 -1.21 10.70 8.75
N GLY A 24 -0.67 11.67 8.00
CA GLY A 24 -0.95 11.81 6.57
C GLY A 24 -0.43 10.64 5.71
N LYS A 25 0.63 9.96 6.15
CA LYS A 25 1.18 8.78 5.44
C LYS A 25 0.34 7.53 5.61
N LYS A 26 -0.40 7.39 6.72
CA LYS A 26 -1.36 6.29 6.93
C LYS A 26 -2.60 6.46 6.06
N HIS A 27 -3.15 7.67 6.02
CA HIS A 27 -4.36 7.97 5.25
C HIS A 27 -4.19 7.72 3.73
N ARG A 28 -2.96 7.88 3.21
CA ARG A 28 -2.63 7.56 1.81
C ARG A 28 -2.59 6.05 1.51
N ARG A 29 -2.35 5.21 2.51
CA ARG A 29 -2.40 3.74 2.37
C ARG A 29 -3.83 3.21 2.47
N GLU A 30 -4.68 3.91 3.19
CA GLU A 30 -6.11 3.56 3.35
C GLU A 30 -6.94 3.95 2.12
N GLN A 31 -6.48 4.92 1.30
CA GLN A 31 -7.09 5.24 0.00
C GLN A 31 -6.62 4.35 -1.16
N GLN A 32 -5.99 3.20 -0.87
CA GLN A 32 -5.79 2.20 -1.92
C GLN A 32 -7.15 1.61 -2.27
N GLU A 33 -7.50 1.65 -3.56
CA GLU A 33 -8.62 0.88 -4.10
C GLU A 33 -8.46 -0.57 -3.62
N HIS A 34 -9.44 -1.05 -2.84
CA HIS A 34 -9.44 -2.41 -2.33
C HIS A 34 -9.85 -3.37 -3.44
N LEU A 35 -8.97 -3.54 -4.43
CA LEU A 35 -9.12 -4.59 -5.43
C LEU A 35 -8.99 -5.93 -4.71
N SER A 36 -10.03 -6.74 -4.80
CA SER A 36 -10.00 -8.13 -4.35
C SER A 36 -9.05 -8.94 -5.23
N PHE A 37 -8.64 -10.11 -4.74
CA PHE A 37 -7.85 -11.06 -5.54
C PHE A 37 -8.54 -11.42 -6.86
N SER A 38 -9.88 -11.54 -6.84
CA SER A 38 -10.68 -11.81 -8.03
C SER A 38 -10.59 -10.68 -9.06
N ASP A 39 -10.63 -9.42 -8.61
CA ASP A 39 -10.55 -8.25 -9.51
C ASP A 39 -9.19 -8.20 -10.22
N VAL A 40 -8.10 -8.50 -9.50
CA VAL A 40 -6.76 -8.61 -10.08
C VAL A 40 -6.70 -9.74 -11.11
N MET A 41 -7.27 -10.90 -10.78
CA MET A 41 -7.30 -12.06 -11.69
C MET A 41 -8.11 -11.78 -12.96
N GLU A 42 -9.22 -11.06 -12.84
CA GLU A 42 -10.03 -10.65 -13.98
C GLU A 42 -9.30 -9.65 -14.87
N LEU A 43 -8.64 -8.65 -14.27
CA LEU A 43 -7.84 -7.67 -15.01
C LEU A 43 -6.65 -8.29 -15.77
N MET A 44 -6.00 -9.30 -15.19
CA MET A 44 -4.90 -10.04 -15.83
C MET A 44 -5.37 -11.05 -16.88
N LYS A 45 -6.69 -11.28 -17.02
CA LYS A 45 -7.24 -12.24 -17.98
C LYS A 45 -7.28 -11.62 -19.37
N HIS A 46 -6.42 -12.12 -20.27
CA HIS A 46 -6.44 -11.71 -21.67
C HIS A 46 -7.27 -12.70 -22.51
N SER A 47 -8.29 -12.20 -23.23
CA SER A 47 -9.09 -13.02 -24.16
C SER A 47 -8.26 -13.56 -25.34
N SER A 48 -7.21 -12.83 -25.71
CA SER A 48 -6.32 -13.17 -26.83
C SER A 48 -5.27 -14.22 -26.49
N TYR A 49 -5.12 -14.67 -25.24
CA TYR A 49 -4.07 -15.62 -24.86
C TYR A 49 -4.61 -16.72 -23.94
N LYS A 50 -4.16 -17.96 -24.16
CA LYS A 50 -4.44 -19.10 -23.28
C LYS A 50 -3.17 -19.84 -22.91
N ARG A 51 -3.15 -20.45 -21.72
CA ARG A 51 -2.14 -21.45 -21.38
C ARG A 51 -2.43 -22.77 -22.09
N HIS A 52 -1.43 -23.36 -22.73
CA HIS A 52 -1.50 -24.67 -23.34
C HIS A 52 -0.18 -25.41 -23.14
N LYS A 53 -0.23 -26.57 -22.46
CA LYS A 53 0.95 -27.38 -22.14
C LYS A 53 2.07 -26.57 -21.44
N GLY A 54 1.70 -25.73 -20.47
CA GLY A 54 2.64 -24.89 -19.73
C GLY A 54 3.09 -23.60 -20.45
N ALA A 55 2.93 -23.51 -21.76
CA ALA A 55 3.26 -22.32 -22.55
C ALA A 55 2.05 -21.38 -22.71
N ILE A 56 2.29 -20.08 -22.93
CA ILE A 56 1.26 -19.11 -23.32
C ILE A 56 1.15 -19.13 -24.85
N LYS A 57 -0.08 -19.27 -25.38
CA LYS A 57 -0.39 -19.23 -26.81
C LYS A 57 -1.42 -18.17 -27.09
N GLN A 58 -1.24 -17.42 -28.18
CA GLN A 58 -2.27 -16.51 -28.67
C GLN A 58 -3.45 -17.31 -29.25
N ILE A 59 -4.66 -16.88 -28.95
CA ILE A 59 -5.90 -17.34 -29.57
C ILE A 59 -6.16 -16.41 -30.74
N LYS A 60 -6.31 -16.98 -31.94
CA LYS A 60 -6.63 -16.27 -33.17
C LYS A 60 -8.15 -16.20 -33.35
#